data_AF-A0A523QLR7-F1
#
_entry.id   AF-A0A523QLR7-F1
#
_cell.length_a   1.000
_cell.length_b   1.000
_cell.length_c   1.000
_cell.angle_alpha   90.00
_cell.angle_beta   90.00
_cell.angle_gamma   90.00
#
_symmetry.space_group_name_H-M   'P 1'
#
loop_
_entity.id
_entity.type
_entity.pdbx_description
1 polymer ?
#
loop_
_entity_poly.entity_id
_entity_poly.type
_entity_poly.pdbx_seq_one_letter_code
_entity_poly.pdbx_strand_id
1 'polypeptide(L)'
;MVSITTKVIFGKEQEVKRLLEASPVSKSGNISFIERNNLTLRQQSTRLGRKSNGFSKDIRKLEAQLYLALGYYHFVKEHFGLRKESKDNSRKWVQRTPAMAVGITDHVWTTRELLIYRVP
;
A
#
# COMPACT_ATOMS: atom_id res chain seq x y z
N MET A 1 16.02 20.79 -13.99
CA MET A 1 15.05 19.69 -14.18
C MET A 1 15.79 18.37 -14.03
N VAL A 2 15.26 17.43 -13.26
CA VAL A 2 15.81 16.06 -13.18
C VAL A 2 15.09 15.21 -14.22
N SER A 3 15.80 14.63 -15.18
CA SER A 3 15.24 13.68 -16.14
C SER A 3 15.24 12.28 -15.53
N ILE A 4 14.15 11.53 -15.74
CA ILE A 4 14.01 10.15 -15.25
C ILE A 4 13.92 9.23 -16.46
N THR A 5 14.86 8.28 -16.54
CA THR A 5 14.86 7.24 -17.58
C THR A 5 14.40 5.92 -16.96
N THR A 6 13.34 5.33 -17.52
CA THR A 6 12.82 4.03 -17.06
C THR A 6 13.26 2.94 -18.02
N LYS A 7 13.79 1.83 -17.50
CA LYS A 7 14.19 0.66 -18.28
C LYS A 7 13.58 -0.60 -17.68
N VAL A 8 13.05 -1.48 -18.54
CA VAL A 8 12.60 -2.81 -18.12
C VAL A 8 13.82 -3.70 -17.89
N ILE A 9 13.99 -4.17 -16.65
CA ILE A 9 15.08 -5.07 -16.26
C ILE A 9 14.63 -6.54 -16.28
N PHE A 10 13.37 -6.81 -15.92
CA PHE A 10 12.77 -8.14 -15.91
C PHE A 10 11.51 -8.17 -16.77
N GLY A 11 11.33 -9.23 -17.55
CA GLY A 11 10.21 -9.41 -18.46
C GLY A 11 10.43 -8.81 -19.85
N LYS A 12 9.40 -8.92 -20.71
CA LYS A 12 9.43 -8.39 -22.08
C LYS A 12 8.89 -6.96 -22.10
N GLU A 13 9.60 -6.05 -22.77
CA GLU A 13 9.22 -4.63 -22.83
C GLU A 13 7.82 -4.40 -23.41
N GLN A 14 7.47 -5.15 -24.47
CA GLN A 14 6.14 -5.10 -25.09
C GLN A 14 5.02 -5.47 -24.10
N GLU A 15 5.28 -6.43 -23.21
CA GLU A 15 4.32 -6.89 -22.21
C GLU A 15 4.13 -5.84 -21.10
N VAL A 16 5.23 -5.23 -20.64
CA VAL A 16 5.16 -4.12 -19.70
C VAL A 16 4.37 -2.95 -20.29
N LYS A 17 4.62 -2.61 -21.56
CA LYS A 17 3.88 -1.55 -22.25
C LYS A 17 2.40 -1.87 -22.36
N ARG A 18 2.04 -3.10 -22.76
CA ARG A 18 0.65 -3.56 -22.84
C ARG A 18 -0.06 -3.49 -21.49
N LEU A 19 0.60 -3.88 -20.39
CA LEU A 19 0.03 -3.83 -19.04
C LEU A 19 -0.17 -2.38 -18.57
N LEU A 20 0.77 -1.48 -18.87
CA LEU A 20 0.60 -0.05 -18.60
C LEU A 20 -0.54 0.56 -19.42
N GLU A 21 -0.67 0.16 -20.69
CA GLU A 21 -1.78 0.55 -21.55
C GLU A 21 -3.13 0.01 -21.06
N ALA A 22 -3.17 -1.17 -20.46
CA ALA A 22 -4.38 -1.75 -19.88
C ALA A 22 -4.71 -1.19 -18.47
N SER A 23 -3.75 -0.55 -17.80
CA SER A 23 -3.92 -0.06 -16.43
C SER A 23 -5.04 1.01 -16.35
N PRO A 24 -5.97 0.89 -15.38
CA PRO A 24 -7.02 1.87 -15.20
C PRO A 24 -6.55 3.15 -14.49
N VAL A 25 -5.32 3.15 -13.93
CA VAL A 25 -4.85 4.23 -13.05
C VAL A 25 -3.74 5.09 -13.68
N SER A 26 -2.86 4.49 -14.49
CA SER A 26 -1.74 5.22 -15.12
C SER A 26 -1.19 4.47 -16.33
N LYS A 27 -0.84 5.22 -17.39
CA LYS A 27 -0.16 4.70 -18.59
C LYS A 27 1.36 4.76 -18.52
N SER A 28 1.91 5.36 -17.46
CA SER A 28 3.34 5.46 -17.21
C SER A 28 3.72 4.82 -15.87
N GLY A 29 4.94 4.30 -15.80
CA GLY A 29 5.55 3.82 -14.57
C GLY A 29 5.81 4.99 -13.63
N ASN A 30 4.92 5.21 -12.67
CA ASN A 30 5.06 6.31 -11.71
C ASN A 30 5.97 5.89 -10.55
N ILE A 31 7.25 6.18 -10.70
CA ILE A 31 8.29 5.87 -9.70
C ILE A 31 8.02 6.57 -8.37
N SER A 32 7.42 7.77 -8.39
CA SER A 32 7.13 8.51 -7.14
C SER A 32 6.16 7.76 -6.23
N PHE A 33 5.18 7.02 -6.78
CA PHE A 33 4.29 6.18 -5.99
C PHE A 33 5.01 4.97 -5.40
N ILE A 34 5.90 4.33 -6.17
CA ILE A 34 6.72 3.21 -5.69
C ILE A 34 7.61 3.67 -4.55
N GLU A 35 8.33 4.79 -4.72
CA GLU A 35 9.19 5.35 -3.69
C GLU A 35 8.42 5.76 -2.44
N ARG A 36 7.21 6.30 -2.60
CA ARG A 36 6.34 6.61 -1.47
C ARG A 36 5.86 5.37 -0.72
N ASN A 37 5.57 4.29 -1.44
CA ASN A 37 5.25 3.00 -0.82
C ASN A 37 6.47 2.44 -0.06
N ASN A 38 7.66 2.45 -0.67
CA ASN A 38 8.91 2.04 -0.04
C ASN A 38 9.22 2.83 1.24
N LEU A 39 8.99 4.15 1.22
CA LEU A 39 9.13 4.99 2.42
C LEU A 39 8.13 4.59 3.50
N THR A 40 6.87 4.39 3.13
CA THR A 40 5.80 3.99 4.06
C THR A 40 6.14 2.67 4.74
N LEU A 41 6.57 1.67 3.97
CA LEU A 41 6.98 0.36 4.49
C LEU A 41 8.17 0.46 5.44
N ARG A 42 9.18 1.29 5.12
CA ARG A 42 10.33 1.55 6.02
C ARG A 42 9.92 2.22 7.31
N GLN A 43 8.96 3.13 7.28
CA GLN A 43 8.43 3.79 8.48
C GLN A 43 7.60 2.84 9.35
N GLN A 44 6.88 1.91 8.75
CA GLN A 44 6.04 0.94 9.47
C GLN A 44 6.81 -0.30 9.93
N SER A 45 7.96 -0.60 9.31
CA SER A 45 8.74 -1.79 9.60
C SER A 45 10.23 -1.45 9.68
N THR A 46 10.75 -1.46 10.90
CA THR A 46 12.18 -1.25 11.16
C THR A 46 13.06 -2.33 10.52
N ARG A 47 12.49 -3.47 10.10
CA ARG A 47 13.16 -4.54 9.33
C ARG A 47 13.68 -4.09 7.96
N LEU A 48 13.03 -3.09 7.36
CA LEU A 48 13.43 -2.52 6.07
C LEU A 48 14.35 -1.30 6.22
N GLY A 49 14.63 -0.88 7.46
CA GLY A 49 15.60 0.16 7.75
C GLY A 49 17.04 -0.34 7.59
N ARG A 50 17.94 0.55 7.15
CA ARG A 50 19.37 0.24 7.09
C ARG A 50 19.96 0.25 8.51
N LYS A 51 20.79 -0.75 8.84
CA LYS A 51 21.47 -0.88 10.16
C LYS A 51 20.50 -0.85 11.35
N SER A 52 19.31 -1.43 11.19
CA SER A 52 18.35 -1.59 12.28
C SER A 52 18.64 -2.87 13.05
N ASN A 53 18.50 -2.84 14.38
CA ASN A 53 18.54 -4.05 15.22
C ASN A 53 17.30 -4.95 15.02
N GLY A 54 16.26 -4.44 14.35
CA GLY A 54 15.01 -5.16 14.10
C GLY A 54 15.05 -6.10 12.90
N PHE A 55 16.20 -6.35 12.26
CA PHE A 55 16.29 -7.12 11.02
C PHE A 55 15.79 -8.57 11.15
N SER A 56 15.34 -9.15 10.04
CA SER A 56 14.98 -10.57 9.97
C SER A 56 16.17 -11.42 9.54
N LYS A 57 16.40 -12.53 10.25
CA LYS A 57 17.36 -13.58 9.86
C LYS A 57 16.75 -14.67 8.97
N ASP A 58 15.43 -14.70 8.84
CA ASP A 58 14.67 -15.66 8.04
C ASP A 58 13.72 -14.87 7.13
N ILE A 59 13.73 -15.18 5.83
CA ILE A 59 12.92 -14.50 4.82
C ILE A 59 11.42 -14.62 5.14
N ARG A 60 10.97 -15.77 5.66
CA ARG A 60 9.55 -16.00 6.01
C ARG A 60 9.08 -15.06 7.11
N LYS A 61 9.96 -14.72 8.06
CA LYS A 61 9.67 -13.75 9.12
C LYS A 61 9.63 -12.32 8.59
N LEU A 62 10.44 -12.00 7.59
CA LEU A 62 10.34 -10.72 6.88
C LEU A 62 9.01 -10.63 6.15
N GLU A 63 8.66 -11.64 5.36
CA GLU A 63 7.39 -11.71 4.61
C GLU A 63 6.19 -11.57 5.54
N ALA A 64 6.13 -12.32 6.64
CA ALA A 64 5.06 -12.21 7.62
C ALA A 64 4.91 -10.77 8.19
N GLN A 65 6.02 -10.10 8.51
CA GLN A 65 5.98 -8.69 8.94
C GLN A 65 5.47 -7.77 7.84
N LEU A 66 5.86 -8.00 6.58
CA LEU A 66 5.42 -7.19 5.45
C LEU A 66 3.92 -7.36 5.21
N TYR A 67 3.41 -8.58 5.26
CA TYR A 67 1.97 -8.83 5.17
C TYR A 67 1.20 -8.14 6.30
N LEU A 68 1.71 -8.18 7.54
CA LEU A 68 1.10 -7.46 8.64
C LEU A 68 1.11 -5.93 8.42
N ALA A 69 2.24 -5.37 7.99
CA ALA A 69 2.36 -3.93 7.74
C ALA A 69 1.43 -3.46 6.60
N LEU A 70 1.40 -4.22 5.50
CA LEU A 70 0.51 -3.97 4.37
C LEU A 70 -0.96 -4.11 4.76
N GLY A 71 -1.33 -5.19 5.46
CA GLY A 71 -2.69 -5.40 5.96
C GLY A 71 -3.13 -4.25 6.86
N TYR A 72 -2.30 -3.87 7.82
CA TYR A 72 -2.58 -2.73 8.70
C TYR A 72 -2.76 -1.42 7.93
N TYR A 73 -1.89 -1.14 6.95
CA TYR A 73 -2.00 0.07 6.13
C TYR A 73 -3.29 0.14 5.32
N HIS A 74 -3.72 -0.98 4.72
CA HIS A 74 -4.85 -1.04 3.81
C HIS A 74 -6.20 -1.19 4.53
N PHE A 75 -6.27 -1.90 5.65
CA PHE A 75 -7.53 -2.27 6.29
C PHE A 75 -7.81 -1.50 7.59
N VAL A 76 -6.77 -1.15 8.36
CA VAL A 76 -6.92 -0.60 9.72
C VAL A 76 -6.62 0.90 9.76
N LYS A 77 -5.55 1.34 9.10
CA LYS A 77 -5.11 2.74 9.17
C LYS A 77 -5.98 3.64 8.30
N GLU A 78 -6.66 4.59 8.93
CA GLU A 78 -7.38 5.67 8.25
C GLU A 78 -6.41 6.67 7.60
N HIS A 79 -6.77 7.21 6.44
CA HIS A 79 -5.95 8.21 5.74
C HIS A 79 -6.71 9.49 5.47
N PHE A 80 -6.11 10.61 5.89
CA PHE A 80 -6.70 11.95 5.74
C PHE A 80 -7.07 12.29 4.29
N GLY A 81 -6.26 11.85 3.32
CA GLY A 81 -6.48 12.10 1.89
C GLY A 81 -7.56 11.21 1.24
N LEU A 82 -8.06 10.19 1.95
CA LEU A 82 -9.10 9.29 1.43
C LEU A 82 -10.49 9.57 2.02
N ARG A 83 -10.58 10.49 2.99
CA ARG A 83 -11.82 10.90 3.63
C ARG A 83 -12.80 11.46 2.60
N LYS A 84 -14.09 11.20 2.80
CA LYS A 84 -15.17 11.78 2.01
C LYS A 84 -16.02 12.69 2.88
N GLU A 85 -16.63 13.70 2.27
CA GLU A 85 -17.60 14.53 2.97
C GLU A 85 -18.81 13.66 3.36
N SER A 86 -19.26 13.82 4.60
CA SER A 86 -20.47 13.13 5.07
C SER A 86 -21.70 13.77 4.43
N LYS A 87 -22.66 12.92 4.07
CA LYS A 87 -23.99 13.37 3.66
C LYS A 87 -24.88 13.75 4.85
N ASP A 88 -24.56 13.20 6.03
CA ASP A 88 -25.27 13.49 7.27
C ASP A 88 -24.53 14.59 8.04
N ASN A 89 -25.27 15.62 8.47
CA ASN A 89 -24.75 16.78 9.22
C ASN A 89 -24.16 16.46 10.60
N SER A 90 -24.03 15.18 10.96
CA SER A 90 -23.48 14.75 12.25
C SER A 90 -21.96 14.92 12.33
N ARG A 91 -21.23 14.75 11.21
CA ARG A 91 -19.77 14.93 11.13
C ARG A 91 -19.40 15.37 9.73
N LYS A 92 -18.44 16.29 9.56
CA LYS A 92 -18.02 16.74 8.22
C LYS A 92 -17.35 15.65 7.37
N TRP A 93 -16.58 14.76 7.98
CA TRP A 93 -15.74 13.78 7.27
C TRP A 93 -16.03 12.34 7.68
N VAL A 94 -16.20 11.48 6.69
CA VAL A 94 -16.20 10.02 6.83
C VAL A 94 -14.79 9.50 6.64
N GLN A 95 -14.26 8.84 7.66
CA GLN A 95 -12.94 8.22 7.65
C GLN A 95 -12.91 7.01 6.73
N ARG A 96 -11.81 6.83 6.00
CA ARG A 96 -11.65 5.73 5.04
C ARG A 96 -10.22 5.21 5.03
N THR A 97 -10.11 3.92 4.77
CA THR A 97 -8.85 3.22 4.51
C THR A 97 -8.65 3.02 3.00
N PRO A 98 -7.46 2.62 2.53
CA PRO A 98 -7.23 2.32 1.13
C PRO A 98 -8.12 1.16 0.63
N ALA A 99 -8.33 0.12 1.44
CA ALA A 99 -9.22 -0.99 1.07
C ALA A 99 -10.67 -0.53 0.90
N MET A 100 -11.14 0.41 1.74
CA MET A 100 -12.44 1.06 1.54
C MET A 100 -12.46 1.97 0.30
N ALA A 101 -11.32 2.60 -0.04
CA ALA A 101 -11.20 3.48 -1.20
C ALA A 101 -11.51 2.75 -2.51
N VAL A 102 -11.02 1.51 -2.62
CA VAL A 102 -11.16 0.64 -3.80
C VAL A 102 -12.30 -0.37 -3.69
N GLY A 103 -13.07 -0.36 -2.59
CA GLY A 103 -14.25 -1.21 -2.43
C GLY A 103 -13.99 -2.67 -2.03
N ILE A 104 -12.83 -2.96 -1.45
CA ILE A 104 -12.52 -4.30 -0.91
C ILE A 104 -13.25 -4.56 0.42
N THR A 105 -13.50 -3.51 1.20
CA THR A 105 -14.25 -3.55 2.48
C THR A 105 -15.10 -2.28 2.59
N ASP A 106 -16.15 -2.32 3.40
CA ASP A 106 -17.07 -1.22 3.64
C ASP A 106 -16.85 -0.50 4.98
N HIS A 107 -15.92 -1.00 5.81
CA HIS A 107 -15.61 -0.44 7.12
C HIS A 107 -14.09 -0.45 7.41
N VAL A 108 -13.71 0.32 8.44
CA VAL A 108 -12.35 0.34 8.98
C VAL A 108 -12.20 -0.87 9.90
N TRP A 109 -11.24 -1.73 9.61
CA TRP A 109 -11.01 -2.94 10.40
C TRP A 109 -10.34 -2.59 11.72
N THR A 110 -10.58 -3.41 12.74
CA THR A 110 -9.74 -3.38 13.94
C THR A 110 -8.46 -4.20 13.72
N THR A 111 -7.39 -3.90 14.46
CA THR A 111 -6.18 -4.76 14.45
C THR A 111 -6.51 -6.20 14.84
N ARG A 112 -7.43 -6.40 15.78
CA ARG A 112 -7.86 -7.74 16.20
C ARG A 112 -8.50 -8.49 15.05
N GLU A 113 -9.45 -7.86 14.37
CA GLU A 113 -10.12 -8.41 13.20
C GLU A 113 -9.13 -8.82 12.11
N LEU A 114 -8.20 -7.93 11.77
CA LEU A 114 -7.14 -8.22 10.81
C LEU A 114 -6.33 -9.49 11.16
N LEU A 115 -6.03 -9.70 12.45
CA LEU A 115 -5.22 -10.83 12.90
C LEU A 115 -5.97 -12.15 12.99
N ILE A 116 -7.29 -12.13 13.18
CA ILE A 116 -8.11 -13.35 13.34
C ILE A 116 -8.89 -13.72 12.09
N TYR A 117 -8.97 -12.81 11.12
CA TYR A 117 -9.72 -13.04 9.89
C TYR A 117 -9.13 -14.21 9.12
N ARG A 118 -9.99 -15.18 8.78
CA ARG A 118 -9.63 -16.32 7.94
C ARG A 118 -10.04 -16.02 6.52
N VAL A 119 -9.06 -16.01 5.62
CA VAL A 119 -9.32 -15.89 4.18
C VAL A 119 -10.13 -17.12 3.76
N PRO A 120 -11.27 -16.94 3.06
CA PRO A 120 -12.07 -18.04 2.53
C PRO A 120 -11.28 -19.00 1.63
#